data_AF-A0A535MJN0-F1
#
_entry.id   AF-A0A535MJN0-F1
#
_cell.length_a   1.000
_cell.length_b   1.000
_cell.length_c   1.000
_cell.angle_alpha   90.00
_cell.angle_beta   90.00
_cell.angle_gamma   90.00
#
_symmetry.space_group_name_H-M   'P 1'
#
loop_
_entity.id
_entity.type
_entity.pdbx_description
1 polymer ?
#
loop_
_entity_poly.entity_id
_entity_poly.type
_entity_poly.pdbx_seq_one_letter_code
_entity_poly.pdbx_strand_id
1 'polypeptide(L)'
;MPEADAHALPVSIGQSRLAPVAHAIAAAEPEPNPGPVSISRSKPDPDAVPMMRFDPRTENPFPAYDAEIRRLRLYLRSLDAGGWRAPSHCRGWSVKDVVAHLATDEVYNQACLDHTLDQLDYSGGLNASNERGVRSRRQLSSRAVLDEWETRQHDVRRRWGRLGLRASIGTSVGPYPMVLQAWHLAREYAIHADDIEVPVAARARPARGRWRIQFGIWAAREEGEPEDARLEDGTVRLRVRGQVHHLDLETYVAYLTNRPQQLTDPQARALVKRLGRSG
;
A
#
# COMPACT_ATOMS: atom_id res chain seq x y z
N MET A 1 47.15 21.50 -0.78
CA MET A 1 46.35 20.36 -1.27
C MET A 1 45.21 20.17 -0.29
N PRO A 2 43.97 20.52 -0.65
CA PRO A 2 42.86 20.49 0.30
C PRO A 2 42.17 19.13 0.32
N GLU A 3 41.65 18.84 1.51
CA GLU A 3 40.78 17.73 1.88
C GLU A 3 39.52 17.69 1.00
N ALA A 4 39.12 16.50 0.57
CA ALA A 4 37.85 16.28 -0.10
C ALA A 4 36.83 15.72 0.91
N ASP A 5 35.95 16.61 1.35
CA ASP A 5 34.71 16.31 2.04
C ASP A 5 33.86 15.31 1.24
N ALA A 6 33.68 14.12 1.81
CA ALA A 6 32.68 13.17 1.36
C ALA A 6 31.34 13.51 2.02
N HIS A 7 30.62 14.48 1.46
CA HIS A 7 29.20 14.68 1.73
C HIS A 7 28.41 13.47 1.22
N ALA A 8 28.13 12.52 2.13
CA ALA A 8 27.14 11.48 1.91
C ALA A 8 25.74 12.11 1.92
N LEU A 9 25.17 12.29 0.73
CA LEU A 9 23.77 12.72 0.56
C LEU A 9 22.83 11.60 1.05
N PRO A 10 21.74 11.92 1.77
CA PRO A 10 20.78 10.92 2.22
C PRO A 10 20.02 10.31 1.03
N VAL A 11 20.10 8.99 0.92
CA VAL A 11 19.43 8.19 -0.12
C VAL A 11 17.94 8.10 0.21
N SER A 12 17.12 8.89 -0.49
CA SER A 12 15.66 8.79 -0.42
C SER A 12 15.18 7.58 -1.23
N ILE A 13 14.74 6.53 -0.52
CA ILE A 13 14.10 5.34 -1.07
C ILE A 13 12.63 5.67 -1.34
N GLY A 14 12.14 5.40 -2.55
CA GLY A 14 10.74 5.58 -2.92
C GLY A 14 9.82 4.83 -1.96
N GLN A 15 9.00 5.59 -1.23
CA GLN A 15 8.24 5.14 -0.06
C GLN A 15 6.97 4.37 -0.44
N SER A 16 6.80 3.16 0.06
CA SER A 16 5.48 2.71 0.55
C SER A 16 5.44 3.07 2.04
N ARG A 17 4.62 4.04 2.44
CA ARG A 17 4.37 4.34 3.86
C ARG A 17 3.39 3.36 4.50
N LEU A 18 3.46 2.09 4.11
CA LEU A 18 2.49 1.09 4.50
C LEU A 18 3.22 -0.09 5.13
N ALA A 19 3.48 0.11 6.41
CA ALA A 19 3.21 -0.94 7.38
C ALA A 19 2.14 -0.36 8.32
N PRO A 20 1.45 -1.18 9.11
CA PRO A 20 0.06 -0.97 9.55
C PRO A 20 -0.16 0.43 10.07
N VAL A 21 -1.36 1.01 9.80
CA VAL A 21 -2.07 2.24 10.22
C VAL A 21 -1.62 2.97 11.53
N ALA A 22 -0.39 2.79 12.01
CA ALA A 22 -0.07 2.64 13.41
C ALA A 22 1.09 3.45 13.95
N HIS A 23 1.54 4.45 13.21
CA HIS A 23 2.42 5.44 13.80
C HIS A 23 2.08 6.90 13.51
N ALA A 24 0.96 7.19 12.83
CA ALA A 24 0.55 8.58 12.60
C ALA A 24 -0.28 9.22 13.73
N ILE A 25 -0.69 8.48 14.78
CA ILE A 25 -1.62 8.99 15.82
C ILE A 25 -0.96 9.14 17.21
N ALA A 26 0.37 9.04 17.32
CA ALA A 26 1.08 9.14 18.61
C ALA A 26 1.97 10.39 18.71
N ALA A 27 1.42 11.59 18.48
CA ALA A 27 1.98 12.86 18.96
C ALA A 27 1.03 14.04 18.63
N ALA A 28 -0.01 14.24 19.44
CA ALA A 28 -0.65 15.55 19.55
C ALA A 28 -1.33 15.67 20.92
N GLU A 29 -0.76 16.48 21.80
CA GLU A 29 -1.46 16.98 22.98
C GLU A 29 -2.63 17.89 22.55
N PRO A 30 -3.70 17.99 23.35
CA PRO A 30 -4.88 18.77 22.97
C PRO A 30 -4.60 20.28 23.05
N GLU A 31 -4.46 20.92 21.89
CA GLU A 31 -4.49 22.38 21.76
C GLU A 31 -5.91 22.94 22.01
N PRO A 32 -6.04 24.14 22.61
CA PRO A 32 -7.33 24.70 23.02
C PRO A 32 -8.19 25.17 21.84
N ASN A 33 -9.50 24.97 22.02
CA ASN A 33 -10.61 25.30 21.14
C ASN A 33 -10.50 26.69 20.45
N PRO A 34 -10.25 26.78 19.12
CA PRO A 34 -10.43 28.01 18.39
C PRO A 34 -11.92 28.22 18.11
N GLY A 35 -12.43 29.40 18.48
CA GLY A 35 -13.83 29.81 18.25
C GLY A 35 -14.29 29.72 16.79
N PRO A 36 -15.58 29.93 16.53
CA PRO A 36 -16.22 29.51 15.28
C PRO A 36 -15.69 30.32 14.08
N VAL A 37 -14.96 29.65 13.19
CA VAL A 37 -14.61 30.18 11.87
C VAL A 37 -15.78 29.92 10.93
N SER A 38 -16.33 30.99 10.37
CA SER A 38 -17.45 30.95 9.41
C SER A 38 -16.96 30.44 8.06
N ILE A 39 -17.20 29.15 7.77
CA ILE A 39 -16.94 28.55 6.46
C ILE A 39 -18.18 28.75 5.59
N SER A 40 -18.06 29.59 4.57
CA SER A 40 -19.08 29.73 3.52
C SER A 40 -19.27 28.40 2.82
N ARG A 41 -20.42 27.74 3.07
CA ARG A 41 -20.80 26.47 2.45
C ARG A 41 -21.20 26.73 0.99
N SER A 42 -20.33 26.38 0.05
CA SER A 42 -20.75 26.22 -1.34
C SER A 42 -21.85 25.15 -1.40
N LYS A 43 -23.01 25.49 -2.01
CA LYS A 43 -24.13 24.57 -2.17
C LYS A 43 -23.68 23.31 -2.95
N PRO A 44 -24.09 22.11 -2.54
CA PRO A 44 -23.88 20.91 -3.34
C PRO A 44 -24.66 21.00 -4.65
N ASP A 45 -24.05 20.52 -5.72
CA ASP A 45 -24.65 20.39 -7.05
C ASP A 45 -25.87 19.45 -6.99
N PRO A 46 -27.09 19.93 -7.31
CA PRO A 46 -28.32 19.15 -7.22
C PRO A 46 -28.43 18.03 -8.25
N ASP A 47 -27.58 18.02 -9.30
CA ASP A 47 -27.65 17.06 -10.41
C ASP A 47 -26.63 15.91 -10.30
N ALA A 48 -25.87 15.85 -9.20
CA ALA A 48 -24.94 14.75 -8.97
C ALA A 48 -25.72 13.45 -8.68
N VAL A 49 -25.83 12.59 -9.69
CA VAL A 49 -26.30 11.20 -9.55
C VAL A 49 -25.51 10.54 -8.41
N PRO A 50 -26.15 9.94 -7.38
CA PRO A 50 -25.44 9.26 -6.32
C PRO A 50 -24.77 8.01 -6.90
N MET A 51 -23.52 8.15 -7.34
CA MET A 51 -22.69 6.97 -7.56
C MET A 51 -22.67 6.20 -6.24
N MET A 52 -22.99 4.91 -6.26
CA MET A 52 -22.83 4.03 -5.11
C MET A 52 -21.43 4.27 -4.53
N ARG A 53 -21.40 4.91 -3.35
CA ARG A 53 -20.16 5.26 -2.68
C ARG A 53 -19.56 3.98 -2.17
N PHE A 54 -18.41 3.59 -2.72
CA PHE A 54 -17.57 2.56 -2.12
C PHE A 54 -17.32 2.92 -0.63
N ASP A 55 -17.74 2.04 0.27
CA ASP A 55 -17.43 2.13 1.70
C ASP A 55 -16.62 0.90 2.13
N PRO A 56 -15.29 1.03 2.33
CA PRO A 56 -14.45 -0.12 2.65
C PRO A 56 -14.79 -0.78 3.99
N ARG A 57 -15.63 -0.14 4.82
CA ARG A 57 -16.13 -0.73 6.06
C ARG A 57 -17.18 -1.81 5.86
N THR A 58 -17.83 -1.84 4.69
CA THR A 58 -18.92 -2.78 4.39
C THR A 58 -18.66 -3.61 3.14
N GLU A 59 -17.83 -3.10 2.22
CA GLU A 59 -17.40 -3.81 1.02
C GLU A 59 -16.48 -4.99 1.36
N ASN A 60 -16.73 -6.14 0.72
CA ASN A 60 -15.95 -7.35 0.95
C ASN A 60 -14.57 -7.26 0.24
N PRO A 61 -13.44 -7.26 0.97
CA PRO A 61 -12.09 -7.18 0.39
C PRO A 61 -11.64 -8.49 -0.26
N PHE A 62 -12.21 -9.63 0.14
CA PHE A 62 -11.67 -10.93 -0.24
C PHE A 62 -11.59 -11.20 -1.74
N PRO A 63 -12.55 -10.78 -2.59
CA PRO A 63 -12.39 -10.92 -4.04
C PRO A 63 -11.16 -10.20 -4.60
N ALA A 64 -10.84 -8.99 -4.12
CA ALA A 64 -9.64 -8.25 -4.52
C ALA A 64 -8.37 -8.90 -3.96
N TYR A 65 -8.37 -9.18 -2.65
CA TYR A 65 -7.29 -9.85 -1.93
C TYR A 65 -6.91 -11.20 -2.58
N ASP A 66 -7.88 -12.10 -2.78
CA ASP A 66 -7.68 -13.44 -3.33
C ASP A 66 -7.21 -13.38 -4.81
N ALA A 67 -7.63 -12.35 -5.55
CA ALA A 67 -7.16 -12.13 -6.91
C ALA A 67 -5.68 -11.73 -6.98
N GLU A 68 -5.21 -10.84 -6.09
CA GLU A 68 -3.80 -10.44 -6.03
C GLU A 68 -2.90 -11.60 -5.61
N ILE A 69 -3.30 -12.38 -4.60
CA ILE A 69 -2.54 -13.55 -4.17
C ILE A 69 -2.43 -14.60 -5.26
N ARG A 70 -3.54 -14.91 -5.93
CA ARG A 70 -3.52 -15.87 -7.05
C ARG A 70 -2.55 -15.42 -8.14
N ARG A 71 -2.56 -14.12 -8.46
CA ARG A 71 -1.70 -13.52 -9.47
C ARG A 71 -0.22 -13.59 -9.09
N LEU A 72 0.11 -13.20 -7.86
CA LEU A 72 1.45 -13.33 -7.29
C LEU A 72 1.94 -14.78 -7.31
N ARG A 73 1.14 -15.72 -6.79
CA ARG A 73 1.51 -17.15 -6.75
C ARG A 73 1.82 -17.72 -8.13
N LEU A 74 0.96 -17.45 -9.11
CA LEU A 74 1.16 -17.93 -10.48
C LEU A 74 2.48 -17.41 -11.07
N TYR A 75 2.75 -16.12 -10.90
CA TYR A 75 3.99 -15.50 -11.38
C TYR A 75 5.24 -16.03 -10.66
N LEU A 76 5.24 -16.03 -9.33
CA LEU A 76 6.40 -16.42 -8.52
C LEU A 76 6.76 -17.90 -8.73
N ARG A 77 5.76 -18.77 -8.96
CA ARG A 77 5.99 -20.19 -9.29
C ARG A 77 6.54 -20.42 -10.70
N SER A 78 6.39 -19.46 -11.62
CA SER A 78 6.97 -19.55 -12.97
C SER A 78 8.39 -18.99 -13.09
N LEU A 79 8.88 -18.28 -12.07
CA LEU A 79 10.22 -17.70 -12.09
C LEU A 79 11.30 -18.76 -11.95
N ASP A 80 12.34 -18.65 -12.77
CA ASP A 80 13.59 -19.36 -12.59
C ASP A 80 14.52 -18.62 -11.59
N ALA A 81 15.72 -19.16 -11.38
CA ALA A 81 16.69 -18.55 -10.48
C ALA A 81 17.11 -17.12 -10.91
N GLY A 82 17.09 -16.82 -12.21
CA GLY A 82 17.37 -15.48 -12.74
C GLY A 82 16.27 -14.50 -12.39
N GLY A 83 15.01 -14.88 -12.62
CA GLY A 83 13.83 -14.08 -12.29
C GLY A 83 13.75 -13.73 -10.81
N TRP A 84 14.07 -14.67 -9.92
CA TRP A 84 14.13 -14.40 -8.47
C TRP A 84 15.23 -13.42 -8.05
N ARG A 85 16.33 -13.34 -8.81
CA ARG A 85 17.43 -12.39 -8.59
C ARG A 85 17.23 -11.05 -9.30
N ALA A 86 16.25 -10.95 -10.19
CA ALA A 86 15.98 -9.73 -10.93
C ALA A 86 15.74 -8.56 -9.97
N PRO A 87 16.24 -7.36 -10.29
CA PRO A 87 15.95 -6.18 -9.48
C PRO A 87 14.46 -5.86 -9.51
N SER A 88 13.93 -5.41 -8.38
CA SER A 88 12.57 -4.84 -8.29
C SER A 88 12.61 -3.33 -8.44
N HIS A 89 11.44 -2.69 -8.49
CA HIS A 89 11.31 -1.25 -8.35
C HIS A 89 11.59 -0.74 -6.93
N CYS A 90 11.64 -1.62 -5.93
CA CYS A 90 12.16 -1.30 -4.60
C CYS A 90 13.68 -1.26 -4.66
N ARG A 91 14.26 -0.05 -4.50
CA ARG A 91 15.70 0.17 -4.65
C ARG A 91 16.50 -0.80 -3.77
N GLY A 92 17.40 -1.55 -4.41
CA GLY A 92 18.30 -2.49 -3.72
C GLY A 92 17.66 -3.82 -3.32
N TRP A 93 16.41 -4.07 -3.69
CA TRP A 93 15.69 -5.32 -3.42
C TRP A 93 15.50 -6.10 -4.71
N SER A 94 15.79 -7.40 -4.67
CA SER A 94 15.39 -8.30 -5.75
C SER A 94 13.93 -8.72 -5.60
N VAL A 95 13.40 -9.47 -6.57
CA VAL A 95 12.10 -10.14 -6.44
C VAL A 95 12.04 -10.99 -5.17
N LYS A 96 13.10 -11.74 -4.83
CA LYS A 96 13.17 -12.53 -3.59
C LYS A 96 13.05 -11.64 -2.34
N ASP A 97 13.69 -10.48 -2.33
CA ASP A 97 13.61 -9.55 -1.20
C ASP A 97 12.19 -8.98 -1.03
N VAL A 98 11.49 -8.67 -2.13
CA VAL A 98 10.09 -8.23 -2.06
C VAL A 98 9.19 -9.35 -1.49
N VAL A 99 9.38 -10.61 -1.89
CA VAL A 99 8.60 -11.72 -1.31
C VAL A 99 8.97 -11.97 0.16
N ALA A 100 10.23 -11.77 0.55
CA ALA A 100 10.64 -11.81 1.95
C ALA A 100 9.97 -10.70 2.79
N HIS A 101 9.75 -9.52 2.21
CA HIS A 101 8.96 -8.46 2.83
C HIS A 101 7.48 -8.89 2.98
N LEU A 102 6.85 -9.44 1.94
CA LEU A 102 5.48 -9.96 2.04
C LEU A 102 5.34 -11.05 3.11
N ALA A 103 6.35 -11.91 3.27
CA ALA A 103 6.38 -12.89 4.36
C ALA A 103 6.46 -12.22 5.75
N THR A 104 7.13 -11.06 5.85
CA THR A 104 7.21 -10.25 7.07
C THR A 104 5.88 -9.58 7.38
N ASP A 105 5.15 -9.09 6.38
CA ASP A 105 3.80 -8.56 6.58
C ASP A 105 2.85 -9.64 7.11
N GLU A 106 2.97 -10.87 6.62
CA GLU A 106 2.17 -11.98 7.13
C GLU A 106 2.55 -12.37 8.56
N VAL A 107 3.81 -12.19 9.00
CA VAL A 107 4.18 -12.33 10.42
C VAL A 107 3.40 -11.32 11.28
N TYR A 108 3.28 -10.07 10.82
CA TYR A 108 2.47 -9.07 11.51
C TYR A 108 0.99 -9.48 11.61
N ASN A 109 0.40 -9.90 10.49
CA ASN A 109 -1.02 -10.29 10.46
C ASN A 109 -1.29 -11.55 11.29
N GLN A 110 -0.34 -12.48 11.38
CA GLN A 110 -0.42 -13.61 12.32
C GLN A 110 -0.34 -13.13 13.77
N ALA A 111 0.57 -12.22 14.10
CA ALA A 111 0.66 -11.66 15.46
C ALA A 111 -0.61 -10.92 15.89
N CYS A 112 -1.28 -10.21 14.97
CA CYS A 112 -2.62 -9.62 15.21
C CYS A 112 -3.65 -10.68 15.62
N LEU A 113 -3.60 -11.86 14.99
CA LEU A 113 -4.53 -12.96 15.22
C LEU A 113 -4.16 -13.83 16.43
N ASP A 114 -2.88 -13.87 16.79
CA ASP A 114 -2.34 -14.65 17.91
C ASP A 114 -2.22 -13.82 19.20
N HIS A 115 -2.50 -12.51 19.14
CA HIS A 115 -2.33 -11.57 20.25
C HIS A 115 -0.88 -11.49 20.75
N THR A 116 0.08 -11.52 19.82
CA THR A 116 1.53 -11.53 20.10
C THR A 116 2.26 -10.34 19.49
N LEU A 117 1.55 -9.22 19.29
CA LEU A 117 2.13 -8.00 18.70
C LEU A 117 3.29 -7.42 19.50
N ASP A 118 3.29 -7.62 20.82
CA ASP A 118 4.36 -7.24 21.75
C ASP A 118 5.69 -7.98 21.51
N GLN A 119 5.65 -9.09 20.77
CA GLN A 119 6.83 -9.87 20.40
C GLN A 119 7.51 -9.37 19.11
N LEU A 120 6.90 -8.39 18.43
CA LEU A 120 7.44 -7.83 17.20
C LEU A 120 8.41 -6.69 17.49
N ASP A 121 9.58 -6.74 16.86
CA ASP A 121 10.61 -5.71 16.99
C ASP A 121 10.40 -4.57 15.98
N TYR A 122 9.94 -3.42 16.47
CA TYR A 122 9.81 -2.17 15.72
C TYR A 122 10.92 -1.15 16.02
N SER A 123 12.02 -1.55 16.65
CA SER A 123 13.16 -0.67 16.89
C SER A 123 13.64 -0.02 15.60
N GLY A 124 13.89 1.29 15.61
CA GLY A 124 14.24 2.04 14.39
C GLY A 124 13.08 2.27 13.40
N GLY A 125 11.84 1.98 13.81
CA GLY A 125 10.63 2.21 13.03
C GLY A 125 10.34 1.14 11.97
N LEU A 126 9.28 1.36 11.21
CA LEU A 126 8.73 0.41 10.24
C LEU A 126 9.74 0.04 9.14
N ASN A 127 10.50 1.02 8.62
CA ASN A 127 11.52 0.76 7.61
C ASN A 127 12.61 -0.20 8.13
N ALA A 128 13.09 0.04 9.35
CA ALA A 128 14.10 -0.82 9.95
C ALA A 128 13.55 -2.23 10.21
N SER A 129 12.27 -2.34 10.62
CA SER A 129 11.58 -3.63 10.79
C SER A 129 11.46 -4.40 9.46
N ASN A 130 11.00 -3.74 8.40
CA ASN A 130 10.90 -4.32 7.06
C ASN A 130 12.27 -4.79 6.56
N GLU A 131 13.30 -3.96 6.70
CA GLU A 131 14.65 -4.35 6.32
C GLU A 131 15.19 -5.53 7.15
N ARG A 132 14.90 -5.59 8.46
CA ARG A 132 15.26 -6.73 9.30
C ARG A 132 14.57 -8.01 8.81
N GLY A 133 13.27 -7.94 8.51
CA GLY A 133 12.49 -9.05 7.98
C GLY A 133 12.99 -9.56 6.62
N VAL A 134 13.43 -8.66 5.75
CA VAL A 134 14.10 -9.03 4.48
C VAL A 134 15.47 -9.66 4.75
N ARG A 135 16.32 -9.00 5.57
CA ARG A 135 17.67 -9.47 5.87
C ARG A 135 17.69 -10.87 6.47
N SER A 136 16.78 -11.19 7.39
CA SER A 136 16.71 -12.51 8.04
C SER A 136 16.45 -13.65 7.06
N ARG A 137 15.88 -13.36 5.88
CA ARG A 137 15.54 -14.33 4.84
C ARG A 137 16.53 -14.37 3.67
N ARG A 138 17.56 -13.52 3.64
CA ARG A 138 18.51 -13.47 2.52
C ARG A 138 19.25 -14.78 2.30
N GLN A 139 19.52 -15.52 3.37
CA GLN A 139 20.17 -16.84 3.32
C GLN A 139 19.25 -17.97 2.88
N LEU A 140 17.93 -17.75 2.86
CA LEU A 140 16.97 -18.75 2.40
C LEU A 140 16.98 -18.84 0.86
N SER A 141 16.68 -20.03 0.35
CA SER A 141 16.42 -20.24 -1.07
C SER A 141 15.12 -19.51 -1.47
N SER A 142 15.00 -19.11 -2.73
CA SER A 142 13.77 -18.48 -3.23
C SER A 142 12.54 -19.35 -3.00
N ARG A 143 12.69 -20.68 -3.10
CA ARG A 143 11.61 -21.63 -2.84
C ARG A 143 11.19 -21.61 -1.36
N ALA A 144 12.14 -21.57 -0.43
CA ALA A 144 11.84 -21.49 1.00
C ALA A 144 11.12 -20.18 1.36
N VAL A 145 11.53 -19.05 0.77
CA VAL A 145 10.85 -17.76 0.96
C VAL A 145 9.42 -17.79 0.40
N LEU A 146 9.23 -18.36 -0.79
CA LEU A 146 7.91 -18.54 -1.40
C LEU A 146 7.01 -19.43 -0.52
N ASP A 147 7.52 -20.58 -0.07
CA ASP A 147 6.76 -21.53 0.75
C ASP A 147 6.37 -20.94 2.10
N GLU A 148 7.27 -20.17 2.73
CA GLU A 148 6.98 -19.44 3.95
C GLU A 148 5.83 -18.44 3.73
N TRP A 149 5.96 -17.55 2.73
CA TRP A 149 4.91 -16.57 2.42
C TRP A 149 3.58 -17.26 2.12
N GLU A 150 3.56 -18.27 1.25
CA GLU A 150 2.33 -18.97 0.89
C GLU A 150 1.65 -19.63 2.09
N THR A 151 2.43 -20.23 2.99
CA THR A 151 1.93 -20.89 4.20
C THR A 151 1.31 -19.88 5.16
N ARG A 152 2.00 -18.79 5.46
CA ARG A 152 1.51 -17.75 6.39
C ARG A 152 0.27 -17.05 5.82
N GLN A 153 0.34 -16.63 4.56
CA GLN A 153 -0.79 -16.01 3.85
C GLN A 153 -2.03 -16.91 3.89
N HIS A 154 -1.86 -18.20 3.60
CA HIS A 154 -2.99 -19.14 3.62
C HIS A 154 -3.60 -19.29 5.02
N ASP A 155 -2.78 -19.31 6.08
CA ASP A 155 -3.26 -19.32 7.46
C ASP A 155 -4.05 -18.05 7.82
N VAL A 156 -3.46 -16.87 7.58
CA VAL A 156 -4.11 -15.57 7.85
C VAL A 156 -5.45 -15.48 7.13
N ARG A 157 -5.48 -15.77 5.83
CA ARG A 157 -6.70 -15.72 5.03
C ARG A 157 -7.79 -16.68 5.52
N ARG A 158 -7.41 -17.90 5.92
CA ARG A 158 -8.33 -18.90 6.49
C ARG A 158 -8.90 -18.41 7.83
N ARG A 159 -8.06 -17.82 8.69
CA ARG A 159 -8.45 -17.31 10.01
C ARG A 159 -9.36 -16.08 9.89
N TRP A 160 -9.03 -15.14 9.03
CA TRP A 160 -9.93 -14.02 8.69
C TRP A 160 -11.27 -14.47 8.15
N GLY A 161 -11.29 -15.51 7.30
CA GLY A 161 -12.54 -16.11 6.82
C GLY A 161 -13.41 -16.68 7.95
N ARG A 162 -12.81 -17.28 8.98
CA ARG A 162 -13.52 -17.81 10.15
C ARG A 162 -14.02 -16.72 11.10
N LEU A 163 -13.24 -15.64 11.28
CA LEU A 163 -13.65 -14.49 12.11
C LEU A 163 -14.83 -13.73 11.50
N GLY A 164 -14.86 -13.62 10.16
CA GLY A 164 -15.90 -12.91 9.42
C GLY A 164 -15.69 -11.39 9.37
N LEU A 165 -16.26 -10.73 8.36
CA LEU A 165 -15.99 -9.33 8.00
C LEU A 165 -16.28 -8.31 9.11
N ARG A 166 -17.16 -8.65 10.06
CA ARG A 166 -17.54 -7.76 11.17
C ARG A 166 -16.64 -7.87 12.39
N ALA A 167 -15.64 -8.75 12.37
CA ALA A 167 -14.72 -8.93 13.47
C ALA A 167 -13.83 -7.69 13.68
N SER A 168 -13.43 -7.49 14.93
CA SER A 168 -12.34 -6.59 15.32
C SER A 168 -11.14 -7.44 15.72
N ILE A 169 -9.94 -7.03 15.31
CA ILE A 169 -8.68 -7.70 15.65
C ILE A 169 -7.75 -6.72 16.36
N GLY A 170 -6.86 -7.23 17.21
CA GLY A 170 -5.78 -6.41 17.77
C GLY A 170 -4.80 -6.03 16.66
N THR A 171 -4.42 -4.76 16.60
CA THR A 171 -3.37 -4.24 15.72
C THR A 171 -2.44 -3.33 16.53
N SER A 172 -1.38 -2.82 15.92
CA SER A 172 -0.49 -1.87 16.59
C SER A 172 -1.16 -0.50 16.89
N VAL A 173 -2.34 -0.19 16.34
CA VAL A 173 -3.20 0.94 16.78
C VAL A 173 -4.26 0.56 17.81
N GLY A 174 -4.21 -0.65 18.34
CA GLY A 174 -5.29 -1.20 19.16
C GLY A 174 -6.34 -1.92 18.32
N PRO A 175 -7.58 -2.07 18.84
CA PRO A 175 -8.63 -2.79 18.14
C PRO A 175 -8.99 -2.15 16.80
N TYR A 176 -8.98 -2.93 15.72
CA TYR A 176 -9.19 -2.43 14.37
C TYR A 176 -10.14 -3.34 13.56
N PRO A 177 -11.03 -2.79 12.70
CA PRO A 177 -11.93 -3.61 11.91
C PRO A 177 -11.18 -4.53 10.94
N MET A 178 -11.44 -5.84 11.02
CA MET A 178 -10.75 -6.83 10.18
C MET A 178 -10.97 -6.57 8.68
N VAL A 179 -12.17 -6.12 8.30
CA VAL A 179 -12.48 -5.75 6.90
C VAL A 179 -11.51 -4.70 6.34
N LEU A 180 -11.12 -3.72 7.16
CA LEU A 180 -10.17 -2.67 6.76
C LEU A 180 -8.74 -3.21 6.72
N GLN A 181 -8.35 -4.06 7.68
CA GLN A 181 -7.04 -4.71 7.64
C GLN A 181 -6.87 -5.56 6.37
N ALA A 182 -7.92 -6.28 5.95
CA ALA A 182 -7.89 -7.08 4.73
C ALA A 182 -7.83 -6.21 3.46
N TRP A 183 -8.46 -5.03 3.45
CA TRP A 183 -8.28 -4.06 2.35
C TRP A 183 -6.86 -3.50 2.29
N HIS A 184 -6.26 -3.16 3.44
CA HIS A 184 -4.85 -2.74 3.52
C HIS A 184 -3.92 -3.81 2.98
N LEU A 185 -4.06 -5.07 3.41
CA LEU A 185 -3.21 -6.14 2.91
C LEU A 185 -3.45 -6.46 1.42
N ALA A 186 -4.69 -6.30 0.91
CA ALA A 186 -4.94 -6.39 -0.53
C ALA A 186 -4.20 -5.31 -1.31
N ARG A 187 -4.18 -4.07 -0.80
CA ARG A 187 -3.42 -2.95 -1.38
C ARG A 187 -1.92 -3.23 -1.34
N GLU A 188 -1.38 -3.73 -0.23
CA GLU A 188 0.05 -4.11 -0.13
C GLU A 188 0.43 -5.15 -1.18
N TYR A 189 -0.36 -6.21 -1.32
CA TYR A 189 -0.13 -7.19 -2.37
C TYR A 189 -0.19 -6.61 -3.77
N ALA A 190 -1.13 -5.72 -4.04
CA ALA A 190 -1.23 -5.06 -5.33
C ALA A 190 -0.01 -4.17 -5.62
N ILE A 191 0.46 -3.41 -4.63
CA ILE A 191 1.63 -2.53 -4.75
C ILE A 191 2.88 -3.35 -5.06
N HIS A 192 3.16 -4.37 -4.25
CA HIS A 192 4.39 -5.14 -4.38
C HIS A 192 4.39 -6.12 -5.54
N ALA A 193 3.21 -6.56 -6.00
CA ALA A 193 3.09 -7.22 -7.27
C ALA A 193 3.47 -6.29 -8.44
N ASP A 194 3.14 -5.00 -8.37
CA ASP A 194 3.59 -4.04 -9.38
C ASP A 194 5.10 -3.74 -9.24
N ASP A 195 5.64 -3.73 -8.01
CA ASP A 195 7.08 -3.52 -7.78
C ASP A 195 7.98 -4.63 -8.38
N ILE A 196 7.44 -5.83 -8.62
CA ILE A 196 8.13 -6.95 -9.28
C ILE A 196 7.57 -7.26 -10.68
N GLU A 197 6.82 -6.31 -11.24
CA GLU A 197 6.29 -6.35 -12.62
C GLU A 197 5.37 -7.55 -12.90
N VAL A 198 4.60 -8.02 -11.91
CA VAL A 198 3.62 -9.09 -12.13
C VAL A 198 2.60 -8.65 -13.20
N PRO A 199 2.39 -9.43 -14.28
CA PRO A 199 1.45 -9.05 -15.33
C PRO A 199 0.00 -8.91 -14.83
N VAL A 200 -0.75 -7.96 -15.41
CA VAL A 200 -2.19 -7.81 -15.23
C VAL A 200 -2.90 -7.99 -16.56
N ALA A 201 -3.77 -9.01 -16.65
CA ALA A 201 -4.59 -9.26 -17.82
C ALA A 201 -5.45 -8.03 -18.17
N ALA A 202 -5.51 -7.63 -19.44
CA ALA A 202 -6.18 -6.41 -19.89
C ALA A 202 -7.62 -6.28 -19.35
N ARG A 203 -8.40 -7.37 -19.39
CA ARG A 203 -9.78 -7.43 -18.87
C ARG A 203 -9.91 -7.15 -17.37
N ALA A 204 -8.87 -7.39 -16.59
CA ALA A 204 -8.88 -7.20 -15.13
C ALA A 204 -8.42 -5.80 -14.72
N ARG A 205 -7.71 -5.07 -15.60
CA ARG A 205 -7.13 -3.76 -15.27
C ARG A 205 -8.16 -2.73 -14.79
N PRO A 206 -9.33 -2.56 -15.44
CA PRO A 206 -10.29 -1.55 -14.98
C PRO A 206 -10.82 -1.84 -13.57
N ALA A 207 -11.26 -3.08 -13.31
CA ALA A 207 -11.77 -3.47 -12.00
C ALA A 207 -10.69 -3.35 -10.92
N ARG A 208 -9.45 -3.78 -11.23
CA ARG A 208 -8.30 -3.65 -10.34
C ARG A 208 -7.98 -2.19 -10.01
N GLY A 209 -7.95 -1.33 -11.03
CA GLY A 209 -7.71 0.10 -10.87
C GLY A 209 -8.77 0.75 -9.99
N ARG A 210 -10.05 0.47 -10.23
CA ARG A 210 -11.16 1.06 -9.46
C ARG A 210 -11.05 0.80 -7.97
N TRP A 211 -10.90 -0.46 -7.52
CA TRP A 211 -10.83 -0.73 -6.08
C TRP A 211 -9.57 -0.13 -5.45
N ARG A 212 -8.43 -0.15 -6.14
CA ARG A 212 -7.17 0.45 -5.65
C ARG A 212 -7.30 1.95 -5.45
N ILE A 213 -8.01 2.63 -6.35
CA ILE A 213 -8.25 4.07 -6.26
C ILE A 213 -9.24 4.38 -5.14
N GLN A 214 -10.38 3.68 -5.12
CA GLN A 214 -11.43 3.90 -4.14
C GLN A 214 -10.92 3.65 -2.71
N PHE A 215 -10.27 2.50 -2.48
CA PHE A 215 -9.67 2.20 -1.19
C PHE A 215 -8.47 3.09 -0.90
N GLY A 216 -7.60 3.36 -1.88
CA GLY A 216 -6.42 4.19 -1.65
C GLY A 216 -6.74 5.65 -1.31
N ILE A 217 -7.80 6.24 -1.87
CA ILE A 217 -8.29 7.57 -1.44
C ILE A 217 -8.79 7.52 0.00
N TRP A 218 -9.47 6.44 0.39
CA TRP A 218 -9.93 6.26 1.76
C TRP A 218 -8.75 6.07 2.73
N ALA A 219 -7.79 5.23 2.37
CA ALA A 219 -6.60 4.92 3.15
C ALA A 219 -5.70 6.15 3.34
N ALA A 220 -5.52 6.97 2.29
CA ALA A 220 -4.77 8.21 2.38
C ALA A 220 -5.34 9.17 3.45
N ARG A 221 -6.67 9.23 3.61
CA ARG A 221 -7.30 10.02 4.69
C ARG A 221 -7.05 9.42 6.06
N GLU A 222 -7.11 8.09 6.17
CA GLU A 222 -6.81 7.38 7.42
C GLU A 222 -5.34 7.57 7.84
N GLU A 223 -4.43 7.61 6.87
CA GLU A 223 -2.99 7.82 7.05
C GLU A 223 -2.61 9.30 7.33
N GLY A 224 -3.59 10.21 7.41
CA GLY A 224 -3.36 11.64 7.64
C GLY A 224 -2.89 12.43 6.41
N GLU A 225 -2.98 11.83 5.22
CA GLU A 225 -2.51 12.36 3.94
C GLU A 225 -3.67 12.51 2.94
N PRO A 226 -4.74 13.27 3.27
CA PRO A 226 -5.97 13.28 2.50
C PRO A 226 -5.78 13.82 1.08
N GLU A 227 -6.27 13.08 0.09
CA GLU A 227 -6.28 13.51 -1.31
C GLU A 227 -7.61 14.20 -1.70
N ASP A 228 -7.51 15.33 -2.40
CA ASP A 228 -8.64 15.89 -3.16
C ASP A 228 -8.72 15.22 -4.52
N ALA A 229 -9.15 13.95 -4.50
CA ALA A 229 -9.30 13.11 -5.68
C ALA A 229 -10.68 12.47 -5.74
N ARG A 230 -11.22 12.31 -6.96
CA ARG A 230 -12.48 11.62 -7.23
C ARG A 230 -12.36 10.77 -8.48
N LEU A 231 -12.84 9.53 -8.40
CA LEU A 231 -12.99 8.65 -9.55
C LEU A 231 -14.25 9.08 -10.34
N GLU A 232 -14.07 9.41 -11.62
CA GLU A 232 -15.10 9.96 -12.53
C GLU A 232 -14.97 9.24 -13.88
N ASP A 233 -15.98 8.46 -14.29
CA ASP A 233 -16.08 7.79 -15.60
C ASP A 233 -14.82 7.08 -16.11
N GLY A 234 -14.11 6.38 -15.21
CA GLY A 234 -12.89 5.64 -15.55
C GLY A 234 -11.62 6.48 -15.60
N THR A 235 -11.69 7.74 -15.18
CA THR A 235 -10.56 8.63 -14.91
C THR A 235 -10.59 9.11 -13.46
N VAL A 236 -9.51 9.75 -12.99
CA VAL A 236 -9.46 10.37 -11.67
C VAL A 236 -9.22 11.86 -11.83
N ARG A 237 -10.17 12.65 -11.32
CA ARG A 237 -10.00 14.08 -11.16
C ARG A 237 -9.25 14.32 -9.85
N LEU A 238 -8.00 14.75 -9.96
CA LEU A 238 -7.10 15.05 -8.84
C LEU A 238 -6.86 16.57 -8.77
N ARG A 239 -7.01 17.16 -7.59
CA ARG A 239 -6.62 18.56 -7.33
C ARG A 239 -5.35 18.62 -6.51
N VAL A 240 -4.30 19.20 -7.07
CA VAL A 240 -2.99 19.41 -6.41
C VAL A 240 -2.58 20.87 -6.59
N ARG A 241 -2.23 21.54 -5.50
CA ARG A 241 -1.78 22.96 -5.52
C ARG A 241 -2.73 23.89 -6.29
N GLY A 242 -4.04 23.68 -6.13
CA GLY A 242 -5.09 24.46 -6.79
C GLY A 242 -5.35 24.10 -8.26
N GLN A 243 -4.53 23.25 -8.88
CA GLN A 243 -4.72 22.80 -10.27
C GLN A 243 -5.47 21.48 -10.31
N VAL A 244 -6.32 21.32 -11.32
CA VAL A 244 -7.09 20.08 -11.56
C VAL A 244 -6.41 19.29 -12.67
N HIS A 245 -6.19 18.00 -12.42
CA HIS A 245 -5.62 17.05 -13.35
C HIS A 245 -6.59 15.90 -13.55
N HIS A 246 -6.77 15.48 -14.80
CA HIS A 246 -7.50 14.26 -15.15
C HIS A 246 -6.47 13.18 -15.46
N LEU A 247 -6.39 12.17 -14.60
CA LEU A 247 -5.44 11.07 -14.73
C LEU A 247 -6.20 9.80 -15.10
N ASP A 248 -5.61 8.96 -15.95
CA ASP A 248 -6.09 7.59 -16.09
C ASP A 248 -5.85 6.80 -14.78
N LEU A 249 -6.44 5.61 -14.68
CA LEU A 249 -6.37 4.80 -13.46
C LEU A 249 -4.95 4.37 -13.09
N GLU A 250 -4.12 4.00 -14.06
CA GLU A 250 -2.75 3.53 -13.82
C GLU A 250 -1.86 4.70 -13.36
N THR A 251 -1.98 5.86 -14.03
CA THR A 251 -1.27 7.09 -13.68
C THR A 251 -1.64 7.58 -12.27
N TYR A 252 -2.92 7.57 -11.91
CA TYR A 252 -3.33 7.97 -10.56
C TYR A 252 -2.82 6.99 -9.49
N VAL A 253 -2.86 5.67 -9.76
CA VAL A 253 -2.32 4.67 -8.82
C VAL A 253 -0.82 4.87 -8.59
N ALA A 254 -0.05 5.14 -9.64
CA ALA A 254 1.38 5.43 -9.52
C ALA A 254 1.64 6.72 -8.73
N TYR A 255 0.79 7.75 -8.90
CA TYR A 255 0.82 8.96 -8.05
C TYR A 255 0.52 8.65 -6.58
N LEU A 256 -0.58 7.93 -6.33
CA LEU A 256 -1.05 7.58 -4.99
C LEU A 256 -0.04 6.74 -4.19
N THR A 257 0.73 5.91 -4.89
CA THR A 257 1.72 5.02 -4.29
C THR A 257 3.16 5.52 -4.43
N ASN A 258 3.34 6.75 -4.93
CA ASN A 258 4.64 7.39 -5.17
C ASN A 258 5.61 6.51 -5.99
N ARG A 259 5.10 5.90 -7.06
CA ARG A 259 5.80 4.93 -7.90
C ARG A 259 5.76 5.29 -9.39
N PRO A 260 6.30 6.46 -9.78
CA PRO A 260 6.36 6.83 -11.20
C PRO A 260 7.12 5.81 -12.04
N GLN A 261 8.08 5.07 -11.49
CA GLN A 261 8.84 4.06 -12.21
C GLN A 261 7.99 2.89 -12.76
N GLN A 262 6.79 2.67 -12.23
CA GLN A 262 5.88 1.60 -12.67
C GLN A 262 5.12 1.96 -13.96
N LEU A 263 5.09 3.22 -14.38
CA LEU A 263 4.40 3.63 -15.60
C LEU A 263 5.30 3.41 -16.82
N THR A 264 4.75 2.86 -17.89
CA THR A 264 5.46 2.66 -19.15
C THR A 264 5.57 3.95 -19.97
N ASP A 265 4.53 4.80 -19.96
CA ASP A 265 4.50 6.10 -20.63
C ASP A 265 5.45 7.13 -19.96
N PRO A 266 6.50 7.62 -20.66
CA PRO A 266 7.40 8.64 -20.15
C PRO A 266 6.70 9.96 -19.76
N GLN A 267 5.61 10.35 -20.45
CA GLN A 267 4.91 11.59 -20.15
C GLN A 267 4.12 11.48 -18.84
N ALA A 268 3.38 10.38 -18.65
CA ALA A 268 2.74 10.05 -17.38
C ALA A 268 3.76 9.97 -16.23
N ARG A 269 4.93 9.34 -16.45
CA ARG A 269 6.03 9.32 -15.46
C ARG A 269 6.48 10.71 -15.05
N ALA A 270 6.74 11.58 -16.03
CA ALA A 270 7.18 12.95 -15.79
C ALA A 270 6.09 13.74 -15.06
N LEU A 271 4.82 13.56 -15.42
CA LEU A 271 3.69 14.17 -14.74
C LEU A 271 3.63 13.75 -13.27
N VAL A 272 3.65 12.45 -12.96
CA VAL A 272 3.62 11.96 -11.57
C VAL A 272 4.79 12.51 -10.76
N LYS A 273 6.01 12.55 -11.32
CA LYS A 273 7.18 13.14 -10.65
C LYS A 273 7.00 14.63 -10.34
N ARG A 274 6.39 15.41 -11.25
CA ARG A 274 6.10 16.83 -11.02
C ARG A 274 4.98 17.05 -10.01
N LEU A 275 3.93 16.22 -10.09
CA LEU A 275 2.81 16.28 -9.16
C LEU A 275 3.26 15.97 -7.74
N GLY A 276 4.21 15.03 -7.60
CA GLY A 276 5.00 14.71 -6.42
C GLY A 276 4.24 14.86 -5.11
N ARG A 277 3.91 13.75 -4.44
CA ARG A 277 3.51 13.83 -3.03
C ARG A 277 4.66 14.49 -2.28
N SER A 278 4.42 15.64 -1.65
CA SER A 278 5.38 16.22 -0.72
C SER A 278 5.68 15.12 0.31
N GLY A 279 6.90 14.59 0.29
CA GLY A 279 7.37 13.66 1.31
C GLY A 279 7.49 14.37 2.64
#